data_AF-A0A7R9QEJ1-F1
#
_entry.id   AF-A0A7R9QEJ1-F1
#
_cell.length_a   1.000
_cell.length_b   1.000
_cell.length_c   1.000
_cell.angle_alpha   90.00
_cell.angle_beta   90.00
_cell.angle_gamma   90.00
#
_symmetry.space_group_name_H-M   'P 1'
#
loop_
_entity.id
_entity.type
_entity.pdbx_description
1 polymer ?
#
loop_
_entity_poly.entity_id
_entity_poly.type
_entity_poly.pdbx_seq_one_letter_code
_entity_poly.pdbx_strand_id
1 'polypeptide(L)'
;MSERGLGPKLYGVFPGGRLEEFIPSRSMTAPELKDRELMAKIAKRLAVFHTMNVPIDKRPDFLFTTMEKWVQSVLTPTGADAPAQRYPRPELEREMTTYDYRRELRWLRRVLPECGSPVVFAHNDLAPANILICDDPLAYGGDGLLFIDYEYAAYTHRGFDFATHFTEHLYDYSAPDYPYSRVDFDAYPTDEEKRHFMRHYIKHSPDLSAGSETEDRLIREADYYSLVAHLIWSLWAVRQARTSQQAFGYWENSKDRLMAYGKHKAWLIKTYGIRNE
;
A
#
# COMPACT_ATOMS: atom_id res chain seq x y z
N MET A 1 -13.23 -13.95 2.47
CA MET A 1 -11.85 -14.47 2.64
C MET A 1 -11.85 -15.81 3.36
N SER A 2 -12.35 -15.88 4.60
CA SER A 2 -12.49 -17.12 5.39
C SER A 2 -13.10 -18.31 4.62
N GLU A 3 -14.28 -18.16 4.01
CA GLU A 3 -14.98 -19.27 3.33
C GLU A 3 -14.24 -19.86 2.13
N ARG A 4 -13.28 -19.12 1.56
CA ARG A 4 -12.49 -19.56 0.41
C ARG A 4 -11.09 -20.04 0.79
N GLY A 5 -10.77 -20.12 2.09
CA GLY A 5 -9.44 -20.54 2.58
C GLY A 5 -8.33 -19.55 2.25
N LEU A 6 -8.67 -18.29 1.99
CA LEU A 6 -7.73 -17.25 1.55
C LEU A 6 -7.27 -16.32 2.70
N GLY A 7 -7.64 -16.66 3.92
CA GLY A 7 -7.30 -15.93 5.15
C GLY A 7 -7.75 -16.76 6.36
N PRO A 8 -7.45 -16.29 7.59
CA PRO A 8 -7.87 -16.96 8.81
C PRO A 8 -9.39 -17.21 8.82
N LYS A 9 -9.79 -18.32 9.45
CA LYS A 9 -11.21 -18.60 9.66
C LYS A 9 -11.83 -17.51 10.55
N LEU A 10 -12.91 -16.90 10.06
CA LEU A 10 -13.68 -15.92 10.82
C LEU A 10 -14.68 -16.64 11.73
N TYR A 11 -14.53 -16.49 13.04
CA TYR A 11 -15.44 -17.08 14.03
C TYR A 11 -16.61 -16.16 14.37
N GLY A 12 -16.44 -14.85 14.27
CA GLY A 12 -17.53 -13.89 14.52
C GLY A 12 -17.09 -12.43 14.41
N VAL A 13 -18.08 -11.55 14.25
CA VAL A 13 -17.92 -10.09 14.20
C VAL A 13 -18.87 -9.46 15.22
N PHE A 14 -18.40 -8.45 15.95
CA PHE A 14 -19.17 -7.75 16.99
C PHE A 14 -18.83 -6.24 16.97
N PRO A 15 -19.64 -5.37 17.62
CA PRO A 15 -19.34 -3.94 17.66
C PRO A 15 -17.94 -3.67 18.22
N GLY A 16 -17.07 -3.10 17.39
CA GLY A 16 -15.69 -2.76 17.76
C GLY A 16 -14.64 -3.87 17.57
N GLY A 17 -14.98 -5.04 17.00
CA GLY A 17 -13.98 -6.09 16.78
C GLY A 17 -14.46 -7.35 16.04
N ARG A 18 -13.54 -8.30 15.88
CA ARG A 18 -13.76 -9.60 15.22
C ARG A 18 -12.92 -10.70 15.90
N LEU A 19 -13.40 -11.95 15.84
CA LEU A 19 -12.68 -13.14 16.29
C LEU A 19 -12.28 -13.97 15.08
N GLU A 20 -10.99 -14.26 14.95
CA GLU A 20 -10.40 -14.98 13.83
C GLU A 20 -9.46 -16.09 14.34
N GLU A 21 -9.21 -17.08 13.48
CA GLU A 21 -8.23 -18.13 13.69
C GLU A 21 -6.83 -17.59 13.97
N PHE A 22 -6.19 -18.15 14.99
CA PHE A 22 -4.78 -17.92 15.24
C PHE A 22 -3.94 -18.76 14.28
N ILE A 23 -3.03 -18.11 13.56
CA ILE A 23 -2.15 -18.74 12.59
C ILE A 23 -0.71 -18.72 13.13
N PRO A 24 -0.11 -19.89 13.47
CA PRO A 24 1.29 -19.98 13.85
C PRO A 24 2.21 -19.44 12.75
N SER A 25 2.76 -18.25 12.98
CA SER A 25 3.46 -17.46 11.97
C SER A 25 4.21 -16.29 12.60
N ARG A 26 4.99 -15.60 11.77
CA ARG A 26 5.50 -14.25 12.03
C ARG A 26 5.18 -13.32 10.87
N SER A 27 5.08 -12.02 11.14
CA SER A 27 5.05 -11.03 10.07
C SER A 27 6.39 -10.97 9.33
N MET A 28 6.33 -10.63 8.05
CA MET A 28 7.49 -10.31 7.24
C MET A 28 8.11 -9.01 7.73
N THR A 29 9.44 -8.93 7.67
CA THR A 29 10.19 -7.70 7.96
C THR A 29 10.44 -6.91 6.68
N ALA A 30 10.68 -5.61 6.79
CA ALA A 30 10.97 -4.77 5.61
C ALA A 30 12.20 -5.25 4.80
N PRO A 31 13.33 -5.68 5.42
CA PRO A 31 14.46 -6.22 4.66
C PRO A 31 14.13 -7.50 3.87
N GLU A 32 13.21 -8.33 4.37
CA GLU A 32 12.80 -9.57 3.69
C GLU A 32 12.02 -9.34 2.40
N LEU A 33 11.45 -8.13 2.20
CA LEU A 33 10.84 -7.78 0.92
C LEU A 33 11.83 -7.82 -0.26
N LYS A 34 13.13 -7.63 0.02
CA LYS A 34 14.20 -7.70 -0.99
C LYS A 34 14.67 -9.12 -1.27
N ASP A 35 14.24 -10.11 -0.48
CA ASP A 35 14.62 -11.50 -0.74
C ASP A 35 13.97 -11.99 -2.04
N ARG A 36 14.80 -12.55 -2.93
CA ARG A 36 14.39 -12.91 -4.29
C ARG A 36 13.36 -14.04 -4.33
N GLU A 37 13.43 -14.97 -3.37
CA GLU A 37 12.50 -16.10 -3.27
C GLU A 37 11.16 -15.64 -2.69
N LEU A 38 11.19 -14.86 -1.61
CA LEU A 38 9.98 -14.28 -1.01
C LEU A 38 9.26 -13.35 -2.01
N MET A 39 9.99 -12.52 -2.74
CA MET A 39 9.44 -11.66 -3.79
C MET A 39 8.68 -12.47 -4.86
N ALA A 40 9.24 -13.61 -5.29
CA ALA A 40 8.58 -14.50 -6.24
C ALA A 40 7.30 -15.15 -5.67
N LYS A 41 7.31 -15.51 -4.38
CA LYS A 41 6.15 -16.07 -3.68
C LYS A 41 5.04 -15.03 -3.50
N ILE A 42 5.39 -13.81 -3.10
CA ILE A 42 4.45 -12.68 -2.98
C ILE A 42 3.81 -12.39 -4.34
N ALA A 43 4.60 -12.27 -5.40
CA ALA A 43 4.11 -12.04 -6.75
C ALA A 43 3.13 -13.12 -7.22
N LYS A 44 3.45 -14.40 -6.96
CA LYS A 44 2.56 -15.53 -7.24
C LYS A 44 1.24 -15.41 -6.48
N ARG A 45 1.28 -15.13 -5.17
CA ARG A 45 0.08 -14.99 -4.35
C ARG A 45 -0.79 -13.82 -4.79
N LEU A 46 -0.18 -12.68 -5.08
CA LEU A 46 -0.88 -11.49 -5.55
C LEU A 46 -1.54 -11.75 -6.91
N ALA A 47 -0.88 -12.50 -7.80
CA ALA A 47 -1.48 -12.90 -9.08
C ALA A 47 -2.75 -13.72 -8.90
N VAL A 48 -2.74 -14.70 -7.99
CA VAL A 48 -3.94 -15.49 -7.64
C VAL A 48 -4.98 -14.60 -6.96
N PHE A 49 -4.56 -13.71 -6.06
CA PHE A 49 -5.46 -12.81 -5.34
C PHE A 49 -6.25 -11.89 -6.28
N HIS A 50 -5.59 -11.32 -7.27
CA HIS A 50 -6.23 -10.45 -8.25
C HIS A 50 -7.25 -11.16 -9.16
N THR A 51 -7.27 -12.50 -9.22
CA THR A 51 -8.30 -13.26 -9.95
C THR A 51 -9.61 -13.44 -9.15
N MET A 52 -9.62 -13.04 -7.87
CA MET A 52 -10.78 -13.26 -7.03
C MET A 52 -12.00 -12.46 -7.50
N ASN A 53 -13.13 -13.16 -7.62
CA ASN A 53 -14.43 -12.54 -7.87
C ASN A 53 -15.22 -12.44 -6.56
N VAL A 54 -15.22 -11.26 -5.92
CA VAL A 54 -15.87 -10.99 -4.63
C VAL A 54 -17.17 -10.21 -4.88
N PRO A 55 -18.30 -10.55 -4.23
CA PRO A 55 -19.61 -9.92 -4.48
C PRO A 55 -19.75 -8.56 -3.77
N ILE A 56 -18.89 -7.60 -4.13
CA ILE A 56 -18.91 -6.21 -3.68
C ILE A 56 -18.88 -5.27 -4.90
N ASP A 57 -18.97 -3.96 -4.68
CA ASP A 57 -18.88 -2.96 -5.75
C ASP A 57 -17.57 -3.11 -6.53
N LYS A 58 -17.68 -3.12 -7.87
CA LYS A 58 -16.56 -3.32 -8.80
C LYS A 58 -15.93 -2.01 -9.29
N ARG A 59 -16.52 -0.86 -8.93
CA ARG A 59 -16.00 0.45 -9.34
C ARG A 59 -14.70 0.77 -8.60
N PRO A 60 -13.65 1.25 -9.29
CA PRO A 60 -12.36 1.59 -8.69
C PRO A 60 -12.35 2.94 -7.96
N ASP A 61 -13.49 3.35 -7.39
CA ASP A 61 -13.64 4.67 -6.76
C ASP A 61 -13.02 4.73 -5.36
N PHE A 62 -12.77 3.57 -4.74
CA PHE A 62 -12.34 3.44 -3.35
C PHE A 62 -11.16 4.35 -2.97
N LEU A 63 -10.08 4.35 -3.76
CA LEU A 63 -8.87 5.11 -3.45
C LEU A 63 -9.14 6.63 -3.45
N PHE A 64 -9.80 7.13 -4.49
CA PHE A 64 -10.07 8.56 -4.61
C PHE A 64 -11.12 9.04 -3.62
N THR A 65 -12.19 8.30 -3.41
CA THR A 65 -13.19 8.63 -2.39
C THR A 65 -12.56 8.65 -1.00
N THR A 66 -11.68 7.69 -0.71
CA THR A 66 -10.94 7.64 0.57
C THR A 66 -10.01 8.84 0.73
N MET A 67 -9.18 9.13 -0.27
CA MET A 67 -8.27 10.29 -0.21
C MET A 67 -9.03 11.60 -0.12
N GLU A 68 -10.14 11.80 -0.84
CA GLU A 68 -10.95 13.02 -0.77
C GLU A 68 -11.56 13.22 0.62
N LYS A 69 -12.11 12.15 1.20
CA LYS A 69 -12.59 12.16 2.59
C LYS A 69 -11.46 12.49 3.57
N TRP A 70 -10.28 11.92 3.36
CA TRP A 70 -9.14 12.15 4.25
C TRP A 70 -8.57 13.55 4.11
N VAL A 71 -8.49 14.10 2.89
CA VAL A 71 -8.13 15.51 2.67
C VAL A 71 -9.09 16.42 3.42
N GLN A 72 -10.40 16.18 3.36
CA GLN A 72 -11.36 16.97 4.13
C GLN A 72 -11.11 16.86 5.64
N SER A 73 -10.78 15.67 6.13
CA SER A 73 -10.43 15.45 7.55
C SER A 73 -9.13 16.14 7.96
N VAL A 74 -8.12 16.17 7.09
CA VAL A 74 -6.82 16.83 7.35
C VAL A 74 -6.99 18.36 7.39
N LEU A 75 -7.77 18.91 6.48
CA LEU A 75 -8.01 20.36 6.38
C LEU A 75 -8.98 20.89 7.44
N THR A 76 -9.70 20.01 8.13
CA THR A 76 -10.51 20.38 9.29
C THR A 76 -9.61 20.46 10.52
N PRO A 77 -9.56 21.60 11.23
CA PRO A 77 -8.78 21.71 12.46
C PRO A 77 -9.25 20.71 13.52
N THR A 78 -8.33 20.23 14.35
CA THR A 78 -8.68 19.45 15.54
C THR A 78 -9.45 20.32 16.53
N GLY A 79 -10.57 19.79 17.03
CA GLY A 79 -11.33 20.44 18.10
C GLY A 79 -10.57 20.46 19.44
N ALA A 80 -11.08 21.25 20.39
CA ALA A 80 -10.51 21.37 21.73
C ALA A 80 -10.45 20.03 22.50
N ASP A 81 -11.29 19.06 22.12
CA ASP A 81 -11.38 17.73 22.74
C ASP A 81 -10.40 16.70 22.13
N ALA A 82 -9.52 17.12 21.22
CA ALA A 82 -8.52 16.21 20.64
C ALA A 82 -7.58 15.67 21.73
N PRO A 83 -7.24 14.37 21.70
CA PRO A 83 -6.35 13.82 22.69
C PRO A 83 -4.97 14.48 22.60
N ALA A 84 -4.32 14.66 23.74
CA ALA A 84 -2.98 15.24 23.79
C ALA A 84 -1.99 14.38 22.99
N GLN A 85 -1.24 15.01 22.10
CA GLN A 85 -0.18 14.33 21.35
C GLN A 85 0.98 13.99 22.28
N ARG A 86 1.41 12.72 22.30
CA ARG A 86 2.56 12.27 23.09
C ARG A 86 3.87 12.93 22.65
N TYR A 87 4.01 13.21 21.35
CA TYR A 87 5.17 13.89 20.76
C TYR A 87 4.69 15.06 19.89
N PRO A 88 4.44 16.25 20.48
CA PRO A 88 3.98 17.41 19.70
C PRO A 88 4.97 17.81 18.61
N ARG A 89 4.47 18.09 17.40
CA ARG A 89 5.26 18.53 16.24
C ARG A 89 4.57 19.71 15.53
N PRO A 90 4.48 20.90 16.15
CA PRO A 90 3.68 22.00 15.61
C PRO A 90 4.13 22.47 14.21
N GLU A 91 5.44 22.42 13.93
CA GLU A 91 5.97 22.80 12.61
C GLU A 91 5.60 21.77 11.53
N LEU A 92 5.75 20.47 11.81
CA LEU A 92 5.36 19.41 10.88
C LEU A 92 3.85 19.35 10.72
N GLU A 93 3.08 19.54 11.80
CA GLU A 93 1.63 19.63 11.71
C GLU A 93 1.22 20.76 10.77
N ARG A 94 1.79 21.96 10.93
CA ARG A 94 1.52 23.08 10.01
C ARG A 94 1.91 22.72 8.57
N GLU A 95 3.10 22.17 8.36
CA GLU A 95 3.59 21.77 7.04
C GLU A 95 2.63 20.76 6.37
N MET A 96 2.31 19.67 7.07
CA MET A 96 1.50 18.57 6.54
C MET A 96 0.03 18.93 6.38
N THR A 97 -0.50 19.89 7.13
CA THR A 97 -1.91 20.32 7.04
C THR A 97 -2.15 21.45 6.05
N THR A 98 -1.08 22.13 5.61
CA THR A 98 -1.13 23.20 4.60
C THR A 98 -0.69 22.74 3.20
N TYR A 99 -0.17 21.51 3.08
CA TYR A 99 0.12 20.90 1.79
C TYR A 99 -1.13 20.84 0.89
N ASP A 100 -0.99 21.21 -0.39
CA ASP A 100 -2.12 21.27 -1.34
C ASP A 100 -2.46 19.88 -1.92
N TYR A 101 -2.95 18.98 -1.07
CA TYR A 101 -3.40 17.65 -1.48
C TYR A 101 -4.50 17.71 -2.55
N ARG A 102 -5.35 18.75 -2.53
CA ARG A 102 -6.44 18.88 -3.49
C ARG A 102 -5.90 19.09 -4.91
N ARG A 103 -4.84 19.88 -5.07
CA ARG A 103 -4.16 20.03 -6.36
C ARG A 103 -3.56 18.71 -6.83
N GLU A 104 -2.89 17.99 -5.94
CA GLU A 104 -2.28 16.70 -6.29
C GLU A 104 -3.32 15.64 -6.67
N LEU A 105 -4.44 15.55 -5.95
CA LEU A 105 -5.55 14.65 -6.32
C LEU A 105 -6.16 14.99 -7.68
N ARG A 106 -6.36 16.28 -7.99
CA ARG A 106 -6.85 16.70 -9.32
C ARG A 106 -5.87 16.30 -10.43
N TRP A 107 -4.57 16.44 -10.19
CA TRP A 107 -3.55 16.05 -11.14
C TRP A 107 -3.52 14.52 -11.32
N LEU A 108 -3.51 13.75 -10.23
CA LEU A 108 -3.56 12.28 -10.26
C LEU A 108 -4.80 11.74 -11.01
N ARG A 109 -5.99 12.32 -10.79
CA ARG A 109 -7.21 11.94 -11.52
C ARG A 109 -7.06 12.06 -13.05
N ARG A 110 -6.24 13.00 -13.53
CA ARG A 110 -6.00 13.20 -14.97
C ARG A 110 -4.95 12.25 -15.53
N VAL A 111 -3.88 11.97 -14.79
CA VAL A 111 -2.71 11.24 -15.32
C VAL A 111 -2.81 9.71 -15.15
N LEU A 112 -3.43 9.22 -14.07
CA LEU A 112 -3.52 7.77 -13.83
C LEU A 112 -4.21 6.98 -14.96
N PRO A 113 -5.26 7.48 -15.64
CA PRO A 113 -5.85 6.78 -16.77
C PRO A 113 -4.87 6.49 -17.92
N GLU A 114 -3.79 7.26 -18.06
CA GLU A 114 -2.79 7.07 -19.13
C GLU A 114 -2.01 5.76 -19.02
N CYS A 115 -1.91 5.16 -17.83
CA CYS A 115 -1.22 3.87 -17.67
C CYS A 115 -2.10 2.65 -17.99
N GLY A 116 -3.43 2.83 -18.07
CA GLY A 116 -4.36 1.76 -18.44
C GLY A 116 -4.36 0.55 -17.51
N SER A 117 -4.13 0.76 -16.20
CA SER A 117 -4.09 -0.33 -15.23
C SER A 117 -5.47 -1.01 -15.08
N PRO A 118 -5.58 -2.35 -15.22
CA PRO A 118 -6.83 -3.07 -15.03
C PRO A 118 -7.38 -3.00 -13.60
N VAL A 119 -8.71 -3.04 -13.49
CA VAL A 119 -9.41 -3.13 -12.20
C VAL A 119 -9.48 -4.60 -11.76
N VAL A 120 -9.06 -4.87 -10.53
CA VAL A 120 -9.03 -6.21 -9.90
C VAL A 120 -9.52 -6.11 -8.46
N PHE A 121 -9.81 -7.25 -7.81
CA PHE A 121 -9.94 -7.25 -6.36
C PHE A 121 -8.55 -7.15 -5.76
N ALA A 122 -8.24 -6.02 -5.12
CA ALA A 122 -6.93 -5.67 -4.61
C ALA A 122 -6.92 -5.66 -3.08
N HIS A 123 -5.75 -5.89 -2.49
CA HIS A 123 -5.53 -5.80 -1.05
C HIS A 123 -5.52 -4.34 -0.57
N ASN A 124 -4.94 -3.46 -1.38
CA ASN A 124 -4.70 -2.03 -1.16
C ASN A 124 -3.75 -1.68 0.00
N ASP A 125 -3.17 -2.67 0.70
CA ASP A 125 -2.30 -2.45 1.86
C ASP A 125 -1.30 -3.60 2.04
N LEU A 126 -0.51 -3.91 1.01
CA LEU A 126 0.39 -5.06 1.00
C LEU A 126 1.75 -4.76 1.66
N ALA A 127 1.71 -4.23 2.89
CA ALA A 127 2.87 -3.96 3.72
C ALA A 127 3.44 -5.23 4.38
N PRO A 128 4.73 -5.24 4.80
CA PRO A 128 5.36 -6.41 5.44
C PRO A 128 4.55 -6.98 6.61
N ALA A 129 3.95 -6.10 7.43
CA ALA A 129 3.13 -6.49 8.57
C ALA A 129 1.92 -7.37 8.16
N ASN A 130 1.40 -7.15 6.96
CA ASN A 130 0.23 -7.84 6.40
C ASN A 130 0.59 -9.08 5.58
N ILE A 131 1.87 -9.46 5.53
CA ILE A 131 2.38 -10.68 4.90
C ILE A 131 2.95 -11.57 5.99
N LEU A 132 2.25 -12.65 6.32
CA LEU A 132 2.71 -13.65 7.27
C LEU A 132 3.59 -14.68 6.60
N ILE A 133 4.67 -15.06 7.28
CA ILE A 133 5.48 -16.25 6.99
C ILE A 133 5.01 -17.32 7.98
N CYS A 134 4.35 -18.35 7.46
CA CYS A 134 3.71 -19.41 8.24
C CYS A 134 4.73 -20.48 8.65
N ASP A 135 4.60 -20.99 9.87
CA ASP A 135 5.48 -22.06 10.39
C ASP A 135 5.31 -23.38 9.62
N ASP A 136 4.08 -23.66 9.15
CA ASP A 136 3.76 -24.77 8.25
C ASP A 136 3.42 -24.25 6.84
N PRO A 137 4.35 -24.37 5.86
CA PRO A 137 4.11 -23.90 4.51
C PRO A 137 2.99 -24.60 3.75
N LEU A 138 2.67 -25.85 4.12
CA LEU A 138 1.69 -26.68 3.43
C LEU A 138 0.26 -26.33 3.83
N ALA A 139 0.06 -25.86 5.06
CA ALA A 139 -1.26 -25.54 5.61
C ALA A 139 -1.99 -24.41 4.85
N TYR A 140 -1.25 -23.49 4.20
CA TYR A 140 -1.82 -22.24 3.66
C TYR A 140 -1.63 -22.02 2.17
N GLY A 141 -1.41 -23.07 1.35
CA GLY A 141 -1.27 -22.93 -0.11
C GLY A 141 0.13 -23.24 -0.67
N GLY A 142 0.98 -23.88 0.14
CA GLY A 142 2.20 -24.55 -0.30
C GLY A 142 3.44 -23.66 -0.48
N ASP A 143 3.31 -22.33 -0.42
CA ASP A 143 4.45 -21.40 -0.48
C ASP A 143 4.81 -20.77 0.89
N GLY A 144 4.03 -21.08 1.94
CA GLY A 144 4.24 -20.61 3.30
C GLY A 144 4.03 -19.12 3.56
N LEU A 145 3.44 -18.38 2.61
CA LEU A 145 3.01 -17.01 2.84
C LEU A 145 1.50 -16.92 3.09
N LEU A 146 1.04 -15.87 3.74
CA LEU A 146 -0.39 -15.56 3.84
C LEU A 146 -0.59 -14.05 3.91
N PHE A 147 -1.52 -13.53 3.11
CA PHE A 147 -1.97 -12.14 3.23
C PHE A 147 -3.06 -12.05 4.29
N ILE A 148 -3.03 -10.99 5.09
CA ILE A 148 -3.99 -10.74 6.16
C ILE A 148 -4.39 -9.26 6.19
N ASP A 149 -5.37 -8.94 7.03
CA ASP A 149 -5.87 -7.59 7.25
C ASP A 149 -6.41 -6.88 5.99
N TYR A 150 -7.51 -7.46 5.50
CA TYR A 150 -8.23 -7.01 4.32
C TYR A 150 -9.11 -5.76 4.55
N GLU A 151 -8.78 -4.90 5.53
CA GLU A 151 -9.58 -3.72 5.87
C GLU A 151 -9.74 -2.75 4.69
N TYR A 152 -8.66 -2.59 3.90
CA TYR A 152 -8.65 -1.75 2.71
C TYR A 152 -9.00 -2.51 1.42
N ALA A 153 -9.29 -3.82 1.49
CA ALA A 153 -9.50 -4.62 0.29
C ALA A 153 -10.78 -4.20 -0.46
N ALA A 154 -10.62 -3.89 -1.74
CA ALA A 154 -11.70 -3.39 -2.60
C ALA A 154 -11.36 -3.64 -4.07
N TYR A 155 -12.32 -3.45 -4.97
CA TYR A 155 -11.98 -3.37 -6.40
C TYR A 155 -11.26 -2.06 -6.69
N THR A 156 -10.01 -2.14 -7.11
CA THR A 156 -9.15 -1.00 -7.47
C THR A 156 -8.23 -1.39 -8.62
N HIS A 157 -7.35 -0.50 -9.05
CA HIS A 157 -6.39 -0.78 -10.11
C HIS A 157 -5.22 -1.62 -9.58
N ARG A 158 -4.88 -2.73 -10.25
CA ARG A 158 -3.80 -3.65 -9.82
C ARG A 158 -2.45 -2.95 -9.63
N GLY A 159 -2.20 -1.88 -10.39
CA GLY A 159 -1.01 -1.05 -10.27
C GLY A 159 -0.82 -0.50 -8.86
N PHE A 160 -1.92 -0.28 -8.12
CA PHE A 160 -1.87 0.22 -6.75
C PHE A 160 -1.34 -0.81 -5.74
N ASP A 161 -1.64 -2.10 -5.90
CA ASP A 161 -1.05 -3.13 -5.04
C ASP A 161 0.45 -3.29 -5.31
N PHE A 162 0.86 -3.24 -6.58
CA PHE A 162 2.28 -3.25 -6.95
C PHE A 162 3.01 -2.04 -6.35
N ALA A 163 2.43 -0.86 -6.54
CA ALA A 163 2.96 0.40 -6.03
C ALA A 163 3.09 0.37 -4.51
N THR A 164 2.02 -0.01 -3.80
CA THR A 164 2.02 -0.10 -2.34
C THR A 164 3.15 -1.02 -1.90
N HIS A 165 3.17 -2.25 -2.41
CA HIS A 165 4.20 -3.23 -2.07
C HIS A 165 5.63 -2.71 -2.30
N PHE A 166 5.92 -2.13 -3.48
CA PHE A 166 7.25 -1.59 -3.78
C PHE A 166 7.61 -0.38 -2.93
N THR A 167 6.65 0.51 -2.63
CA THR A 167 6.92 1.66 -1.78
C THR A 167 7.23 1.27 -0.34
N GLU A 168 6.77 0.11 0.14
CA GLU A 168 7.09 -0.37 1.49
C GLU A 168 8.54 -0.83 1.65
N HIS A 169 9.30 -1.04 0.56
CA HIS A 169 10.74 -1.30 0.67
C HIS A 169 11.53 -0.12 1.28
N LEU A 170 10.94 1.08 1.27
CA LEU A 170 11.58 2.30 1.74
C LEU A 170 11.46 2.46 3.25
N TYR A 171 10.49 1.78 3.88
CA TYR A 171 10.09 2.07 5.26
C TYR A 171 10.34 0.86 6.14
N ASP A 172 11.17 1.05 7.16
CA ASP A 172 11.38 0.08 8.23
C ASP A 172 10.74 0.59 9.51
N TYR A 173 9.71 -0.13 9.97
CA TYR A 173 8.92 0.20 11.16
C TYR A 173 9.43 -0.46 12.45
N SER A 174 10.61 -1.09 12.41
CA SER A 174 11.19 -1.82 13.56
C SER A 174 12.15 -0.97 14.40
N ALA A 175 12.27 0.33 14.11
CA ALA A 175 13.22 1.19 14.81
C ALA A 175 12.89 1.29 16.31
N PRO A 176 13.88 1.10 17.21
CA PRO A 176 13.63 1.06 18.66
C PRO A 176 13.35 2.44 19.27
N ASP A 177 13.76 3.50 18.58
CA ASP A 177 13.65 4.88 19.04
C ASP A 177 12.70 5.68 18.16
N TYR A 178 12.09 6.72 18.73
CA TYR A 178 11.28 7.69 18.00
C TYR A 178 12.04 8.21 16.75
N PRO A 179 11.41 8.29 15.55
CA PRO A 179 9.97 8.18 15.26
C PRO A 179 9.42 6.75 15.17
N TYR A 180 10.20 5.74 15.58
CA TYR A 180 9.87 4.31 15.47
C TYR A 180 9.72 3.82 14.03
N SER A 181 10.30 4.59 13.10
CA SER A 181 10.51 4.20 11.72
C SER A 181 11.83 4.76 11.20
N ARG A 182 12.39 4.10 10.19
CA ARG A 182 13.49 4.61 9.36
C ARG A 182 13.06 4.59 7.91
N VAL A 183 13.50 5.59 7.16
CA VAL A 183 13.28 5.65 5.71
C VAL A 183 14.63 5.54 5.00
N ASP A 184 14.69 4.67 4.00
CA ASP A 184 15.78 4.59 3.03
C ASP A 184 15.22 4.85 1.64
N PHE A 185 15.45 6.06 1.11
CA PHE A 185 14.95 6.44 -0.21
C PHE A 185 15.64 5.69 -1.35
N ASP A 186 16.81 5.10 -1.11
CA ASP A 186 17.55 4.33 -2.11
C ASP A 186 17.15 2.84 -2.08
N ALA A 187 16.28 2.45 -1.15
CA ALA A 187 15.78 1.08 -1.04
C ALA A 187 14.61 0.73 -1.99
N TYR A 188 14.08 1.69 -2.76
CA TYR A 188 13.05 1.41 -3.77
C TYR A 188 13.54 0.33 -4.75
N PRO A 189 12.69 -0.64 -5.17
CA PRO A 189 13.11 -1.72 -6.05
C PRO A 189 13.75 -1.24 -7.35
N THR A 190 14.89 -1.82 -7.67
CA THR A 190 15.59 -1.65 -8.94
C THR A 190 14.75 -2.17 -10.11
N ASP A 191 15.10 -1.78 -11.33
CA ASP A 191 14.39 -2.25 -12.53
C ASP A 191 14.43 -3.78 -12.67
N GLU A 192 15.54 -4.42 -12.27
CA GLU A 192 15.65 -5.89 -12.30
C GLU A 192 14.79 -6.57 -11.23
N GLU A 193 14.71 -6.02 -10.02
CA GLU A 193 13.83 -6.51 -8.96
C GLU A 193 12.36 -6.37 -9.35
N LYS A 194 11.96 -5.20 -9.88
CA LYS A 194 10.60 -4.99 -10.41
C LYS A 194 10.27 -6.00 -11.51
N ARG A 195 11.18 -6.22 -12.48
CA ARG A 195 11.02 -7.21 -13.54
C ARG A 195 10.90 -8.62 -13.00
N HIS A 196 11.71 -8.98 -12.00
CA HIS A 196 11.63 -10.28 -11.32
C HIS A 196 10.23 -10.49 -10.71
N PHE A 197 9.73 -9.51 -9.97
CA PHE A 197 8.37 -9.54 -9.41
C PHE A 197 7.32 -9.69 -10.53
N MET A 198 7.35 -8.83 -11.54
CA MET A 198 6.33 -8.85 -12.62
C MET A 198 6.35 -10.14 -13.43
N ARG A 199 7.53 -10.72 -13.68
CA ARG A 199 7.66 -12.01 -14.36
C ARG A 199 6.97 -13.13 -13.60
N HIS A 200 7.17 -13.19 -12.28
CA HIS A 200 6.51 -14.17 -11.43
C HIS A 200 5.01 -13.91 -11.32
N TYR A 201 4.58 -12.65 -11.27
CA TYR A 201 3.16 -12.29 -11.29
C TYR A 201 2.49 -12.73 -12.59
N ILE A 202 3.04 -12.38 -13.76
CA ILE A 202 2.51 -12.75 -15.09
C ILE A 202 2.44 -14.26 -15.24
N LYS A 203 3.52 -14.98 -14.87
CA LYS A 203 3.59 -16.45 -14.96
C LYS A 203 2.45 -17.15 -14.21
N HIS A 204 1.97 -16.57 -13.11
CA HIS A 204 0.94 -17.16 -12.25
C HIS A 204 -0.42 -16.48 -12.39
N SER A 205 -0.58 -15.54 -13.32
CA SER A 205 -1.86 -14.93 -13.62
C SER A 205 -2.50 -15.64 -14.82
N PRO A 206 -3.60 -16.39 -14.63
CA PRO A 206 -4.24 -17.17 -15.69
C PRO A 206 -4.58 -16.31 -16.91
N ASP A 207 -5.08 -15.09 -16.66
CA ASP A 207 -5.53 -14.16 -17.70
C ASP A 207 -4.39 -13.52 -18.50
N LEU A 208 -3.16 -13.51 -17.98
CA LEU A 208 -2.02 -12.80 -18.59
C LEU A 208 -0.98 -13.73 -19.21
N SER A 209 -0.98 -14.99 -18.81
CA SER A 209 -0.05 -16.02 -19.31
C SER A 209 -0.14 -16.27 -20.82
N ALA A 210 -1.22 -15.82 -21.47
CA ALA A 210 -1.41 -15.88 -22.93
C ALA A 210 -0.64 -14.81 -23.73
N GLY A 211 0.13 -13.93 -23.07
CA GLY A 211 1.15 -13.09 -23.71
C GLY A 211 0.73 -11.67 -24.10
N SER A 212 -0.42 -11.16 -23.62
CA SER A 212 -0.85 -9.78 -23.92
C SER A 212 -0.19 -8.70 -23.05
N GLU A 213 0.40 -9.08 -21.91
CA GLU A 213 1.02 -8.16 -20.95
C GLU A 213 2.53 -8.36 -20.88
N THR A 214 3.27 -7.26 -20.76
CA THR A 214 4.73 -7.27 -20.61
C THR A 214 5.14 -6.80 -19.22
N GLU A 215 6.34 -7.21 -18.78
CA GLU A 215 6.93 -6.70 -17.53
C GLU A 215 6.95 -5.17 -17.52
N ASP A 216 7.35 -4.53 -18.63
CA ASP A 216 7.39 -3.06 -18.77
C ASP A 216 6.03 -2.40 -18.55
N ARG A 217 4.95 -3.02 -19.02
CA ARG A 217 3.60 -2.47 -18.86
C ARG A 217 3.17 -2.50 -17.39
N LEU A 218 3.38 -3.62 -16.69
CA LEU A 218 3.05 -3.72 -15.26
C LEU A 218 3.95 -2.82 -14.40
N ILE A 219 5.23 -2.67 -14.76
CA ILE A 219 6.14 -1.73 -14.11
C ILE A 219 5.63 -0.30 -14.27
N ARG A 220 5.20 0.09 -15.48
CA ARG A 220 4.60 1.41 -15.72
C ARG A 220 3.37 1.64 -14.85
N GLU A 221 2.51 0.63 -14.69
CA GLU A 221 1.36 0.74 -13.78
C GLU A 221 1.80 0.99 -12.33
N ALA A 222 2.75 0.22 -11.81
CA ALA A 222 3.30 0.42 -10.47
C ALA A 222 3.90 1.82 -10.31
N ASP A 223 4.71 2.26 -11.28
CA ASP A 223 5.36 3.57 -11.25
C ASP A 223 4.35 4.72 -11.22
N TYR A 224 3.25 4.65 -11.96
CA TYR A 224 2.18 5.66 -11.86
C TYR A 224 1.49 5.64 -10.49
N TYR A 225 1.17 4.45 -9.98
CA TYR A 225 0.43 4.30 -8.73
C TYR A 225 1.29 4.48 -7.46
N SER A 226 2.62 4.47 -7.53
CA SER A 226 3.51 4.80 -6.40
C SER A 226 3.25 6.21 -5.87
N LEU A 227 2.83 7.14 -6.76
CA LEU A 227 2.35 8.46 -6.35
C LEU A 227 1.10 8.38 -5.47
N VAL A 228 0.14 7.52 -5.83
CA VAL A 228 -1.08 7.32 -5.04
C VAL A 228 -0.73 6.69 -3.70
N ALA A 229 0.16 5.67 -3.69
CA ALA A 229 0.60 5.00 -2.47
C ALA A 229 1.25 5.98 -1.49
N HIS A 230 2.18 6.82 -1.94
CA HIS A 230 2.76 7.84 -1.07
C HIS A 230 1.72 8.85 -0.56
N LEU A 231 0.82 9.33 -1.42
CA LEU A 231 -0.15 10.36 -1.05
C LEU A 231 -1.20 9.86 -0.06
N ILE A 232 -1.77 8.67 -0.30
CA ILE A 232 -2.81 8.09 0.57
C ILE A 232 -2.23 7.75 1.95
N TRP A 233 -1.03 7.17 2.02
CA TRP A 233 -0.40 6.84 3.30
C TRP A 233 0.13 8.06 4.04
N SER A 234 0.52 9.13 3.34
CA SER A 234 0.74 10.43 3.97
C SER A 234 -0.54 10.96 4.62
N LEU A 235 -1.67 10.96 3.90
CA LEU A 235 -2.96 11.40 4.44
C LEU A 235 -3.42 10.55 5.63
N TRP A 236 -3.22 9.23 5.56
CA TRP A 236 -3.46 8.33 6.67
C TRP A 236 -2.64 8.73 7.89
N ALA A 237 -1.33 8.95 7.72
CA ALA A 237 -0.43 9.30 8.81
C ALA A 237 -0.84 10.64 9.46
N VAL A 238 -1.18 11.68 8.70
CA VAL A 238 -1.69 12.94 9.27
C VAL A 238 -2.94 12.74 10.11
N ARG A 239 -3.87 11.90 9.65
CA ARG A 239 -5.09 11.60 10.42
C ARG A 239 -4.74 10.88 11.71
N GLN A 240 -3.88 9.87 11.64
CA GLN A 240 -3.44 9.10 12.82
C GLN A 240 -2.65 9.96 13.81
N ALA A 241 -1.87 10.94 13.35
CA ALA A 241 -1.14 11.86 14.22
C ALA A 241 -2.05 12.66 15.17
N ARG A 242 -3.33 12.81 14.81
CA ARG A 242 -4.34 13.56 15.58
C ARG A 242 -5.21 12.68 16.47
N THR A 243 -5.30 11.39 16.20
CA THR A 243 -6.28 10.48 16.83
C THR A 243 -5.64 9.29 17.54
N SER A 244 -4.51 8.80 17.04
CA SER A 244 -3.84 7.63 17.58
C SER A 244 -3.13 7.96 18.89
N GLN A 245 -3.17 7.02 19.83
CA GLN A 245 -2.42 7.07 21.09
C GLN A 245 -1.12 6.25 21.02
N GLN A 246 -0.85 5.60 19.88
CA GLN A 246 0.38 4.84 19.69
C GLN A 246 1.59 5.78 19.66
N ALA A 247 2.70 5.32 20.24
CA ALA A 247 3.97 6.02 20.18
C ALA A 247 4.60 5.78 18.79
N PHE A 248 4.14 6.50 17.77
CA PHE A 248 4.68 6.45 16.41
C PHE A 248 4.78 7.86 15.85
N GLY A 249 5.86 8.17 15.14
CA GLY A 249 6.10 9.47 14.51
C GLY A 249 5.29 9.66 13.24
N TYR A 250 3.96 9.76 13.37
CA TYR A 250 3.05 9.90 12.23
C TYR A 250 3.32 11.17 11.39
N TRP A 251 3.71 12.27 12.02
CA TRP A 251 4.05 13.51 11.32
C TRP A 251 5.31 13.36 10.46
N GLU A 252 6.34 12.73 10.99
CA GLU A 252 7.57 12.39 10.28
C GLU A 252 7.30 11.43 9.13
N ASN A 253 6.52 10.37 9.37
CA ASN A 253 6.15 9.41 8.34
C ASN A 253 5.39 10.08 7.18
N SER A 254 4.45 10.97 7.47
CA SER A 254 3.74 11.76 6.45
C SER A 254 4.71 12.59 5.62
N LYS A 255 5.66 13.28 6.28
CA LYS A 255 6.67 14.09 5.61
C LYS A 255 7.58 13.24 4.70
N ASP A 256 8.06 12.11 5.18
CA ASP A 256 8.90 11.19 4.40
C ASP A 256 8.15 10.69 3.15
N ARG A 257 6.87 10.34 3.30
CA ARG A 257 6.00 9.93 2.18
C ARG A 257 5.81 11.06 1.17
N LEU A 258 5.60 12.31 1.59
CA LEU A 258 5.51 13.44 0.67
C LEU A 258 6.84 13.79 -0.01
N MET A 259 7.97 13.58 0.67
CA MET A 259 9.29 13.72 0.06
C MET A 259 9.51 12.66 -1.03
N ALA A 260 9.15 11.40 -0.76
CA ALA A 260 9.18 10.33 -1.76
C ALA A 260 8.23 10.65 -2.94
N TYR A 261 7.01 11.10 -2.65
CA TYR A 261 6.04 11.57 -3.65
C TYR A 261 6.63 12.62 -4.58
N GLY A 262 7.26 13.67 -4.03
CA GLY A 262 7.84 14.76 -4.82
C GLY A 262 8.98 14.29 -5.73
N LYS A 263 9.90 13.47 -5.20
CA LYS A 263 10.99 12.87 -5.97
C LYS A 263 10.46 11.98 -7.09
N HIS A 264 9.51 11.10 -6.76
CA HIS A 264 8.92 10.15 -7.71
C HIS A 264 8.10 10.87 -8.79
N LYS A 265 7.34 11.91 -8.44
CA LYS A 265 6.58 12.73 -9.40
C LYS A 265 7.49 13.39 -10.42
N ALA A 266 8.59 13.99 -9.96
CA ALA A 266 9.57 14.63 -10.84
C ALA A 266 10.22 13.62 -11.80
N TRP A 267 10.59 12.44 -11.29
CA TRP A 267 11.11 11.34 -12.10
C TRP A 267 10.07 10.84 -13.11
N LEU A 268 8.84 10.59 -12.69
CA LEU A 268 7.75 10.08 -13.53
C LEU A 268 7.44 11.01 -14.70
N ILE A 269 7.35 12.32 -14.43
CA ILE A 269 7.14 13.37 -15.44
C ILE A 269 8.25 13.34 -16.48
N LYS A 270 9.51 13.26 -16.04
CA LYS A 270 10.67 13.22 -16.94
C LYS A 270 10.70 11.93 -17.77
N THR A 271 10.46 10.79 -17.13
CA THR A 271 10.60 9.46 -17.73
C THR A 271 9.50 9.16 -18.75
N TYR A 272 8.25 9.55 -18.44
CA TYR A 272 7.10 9.25 -19.30
C TYR A 272 6.55 10.46 -20.07
N GLY A 273 7.16 11.63 -19.95
CA GLY A 273 6.73 12.83 -20.65
C GLY A 273 5.35 13.34 -20.21
N ILE A 274 4.98 13.13 -18.94
CA ILE A 274 3.67 13.50 -18.39
C ILE A 274 3.60 15.01 -18.18
N ARG A 275 2.48 15.64 -18.53
CA ARG A 275 2.27 17.07 -18.30
C ARG A 275 2.03 17.36 -16.81
N ASN A 276 2.76 18.34 -16.27
CA ASN A 276 2.66 18.75 -14.85
C ASN A 276 1.56 19.81 -14.58
N GLU A 277 0.87 20.27 -15.64
CA GLU A 277 -0.12 21.35 -15.60
C GLU A 277 -1.55 20.81 -15.46
#